data_AF-A0A7Z0MXQ9-F1
#
_entry.id   AF-A0A7Z0MXQ9-F1
#
_cell.length_a   1.000
_cell.length_b   1.000
_cell.length_c   1.000
_cell.angle_alpha   90.00
_cell.angle_beta   90.00
_cell.angle_gamma   90.00
#
_symmetry.space_group_name_H-M   'P 1'
#
loop_
_entity.id
_entity.type
_entity.pdbx_description
1 polymer ?
#
loop_
_entity_poly.entity_id
_entity_poly.type
_entity_poly.pdbx_seq_one_letter_code
_entity_poly.pdbx_strand_id
1 'polypeptide(L)'
;MLKGPTGCGKTRFVEYMAWRLGRPLITVSCHDDLTASDLIGRFLIHHNDTIWQDGPLATAARLGAICYLDEVVEARQDTVVVLHSLTDYRRTLSLEKTGELIHAAPGFQLVVSYNPGYQRMLKDMKPSTRQRFVALDFDFPPREREIEILMHEGAIDSGTASTLVSLAHSLRSLKDRGLAEAPSTRLLVATARLINGGVPLRRACYVGLVAPLSDDDSLVGAMRDLVNLSFA
;
A
#
# COMPACT_ATOMS: atom_id res chain seq x y z
N MET A 1 -3.25 -10.43 5.75
CA MET A 1 -3.41 -8.99 6.05
C MET A 1 -2.04 -8.39 6.28
N LEU A 2 -1.69 -7.35 5.52
CA LEU A 2 -0.42 -6.64 5.64
C LEU A 2 -0.65 -5.32 6.37
N LYS A 3 0.05 -5.12 7.48
CA LYS A 3 -0.02 -3.91 8.31
C LYS A 3 1.30 -3.18 8.22
N GLY A 4 1.31 -1.85 8.16
CA GLY A 4 2.56 -1.08 8.25
C GLY A 4 2.42 0.32 7.66
N PRO A 5 3.42 1.20 7.84
CA PRO A 5 3.36 2.58 7.34
C PRO A 5 3.27 2.65 5.81
N THR A 6 2.85 3.79 5.28
CA THR A 6 2.84 4.01 3.82
C THR A 6 4.27 3.94 3.27
N GLY A 7 4.40 3.37 2.07
CA GLY A 7 5.68 3.35 1.35
C GLY A 7 6.77 2.46 1.94
N CYS A 8 6.44 1.48 2.81
CA CYS A 8 7.37 0.46 3.31
C CYS A 8 7.46 -0.82 2.45
N GLY A 9 6.73 -0.89 1.32
CA GLY A 9 6.86 -2.00 0.36
C GLY A 9 5.80 -3.10 0.42
N LYS A 10 4.67 -2.90 1.13
CA LYS A 10 3.56 -3.89 1.19
C LYS A 10 3.07 -4.33 -0.19
N THR A 11 2.73 -3.39 -1.07
CA THR A 11 2.24 -3.66 -2.43
C THR A 11 3.28 -4.45 -3.23
N ARG A 12 4.54 -4.00 -3.21
CA ARG A 12 5.65 -4.68 -3.91
C ARG A 12 5.93 -6.09 -3.38
N PHE A 13 5.72 -6.32 -2.09
CA PHE A 13 5.77 -7.66 -1.51
C PHE A 13 4.68 -8.57 -2.07
N VAL A 14 3.45 -8.09 -2.21
CA VAL A 14 2.35 -8.87 -2.82
C VAL A 14 2.64 -9.19 -4.29
N GLU A 15 3.13 -8.21 -5.06
CA GLU A 15 3.56 -8.39 -6.44
C GLU A 15 4.66 -9.46 -6.56
N TYR A 16 5.68 -9.37 -5.72
CA TYR A 16 6.76 -10.36 -5.67
C TYR A 16 6.24 -11.76 -5.33
N MET A 17 5.33 -11.87 -4.36
CA MET A 17 4.76 -13.15 -3.99
C MET A 17 3.86 -13.73 -5.09
N ALA A 18 3.09 -12.90 -5.80
CA ALA A 18 2.31 -13.33 -6.95
C ALA A 18 3.21 -13.89 -8.06
N TRP A 19 4.27 -13.15 -8.41
CA TRP A 19 5.29 -13.60 -9.36
C TRP A 19 5.94 -14.92 -8.93
N ARG A 20 6.40 -14.99 -7.68
CA ARG A 20 7.10 -16.17 -7.13
C ARG A 20 6.20 -17.40 -7.08
N LEU A 21 4.91 -17.24 -6.83
CA LEU A 21 3.93 -18.32 -6.79
C LEU A 21 3.37 -18.66 -8.18
N GLY A 22 3.72 -17.91 -9.23
CA GLY A 22 3.16 -18.06 -10.57
C GLY A 22 1.65 -17.83 -10.63
N ARG A 23 1.13 -16.94 -9.78
CA ARG A 23 -0.31 -16.67 -9.68
C ARG A 23 -0.66 -15.28 -10.23
N PRO A 24 -1.77 -15.14 -10.98
CA PRO A 24 -2.27 -13.83 -11.36
C PRO A 24 -2.56 -12.97 -10.13
N LEU A 25 -2.28 -11.68 -10.23
CA LEU A 25 -2.57 -10.68 -9.21
C LEU A 25 -3.63 -9.72 -9.74
N ILE A 26 -4.74 -9.61 -9.02
CA ILE A 26 -5.77 -8.61 -9.26
C ILE A 26 -5.74 -7.65 -8.08
N THR A 27 -5.23 -6.45 -8.32
CA THR A 27 -5.15 -5.38 -7.31
C THR A 27 -6.35 -4.45 -7.42
N VAL A 28 -6.96 -4.14 -6.29
CA VAL A 28 -8.03 -3.15 -6.16
C VAL A 28 -7.59 -2.10 -5.15
N SER A 29 -7.51 -0.84 -5.59
CA SER A 29 -7.29 0.30 -4.69
C SER A 29 -8.61 0.67 -4.04
N CYS A 30 -8.70 0.53 -2.72
CA CYS A 30 -9.91 0.86 -1.97
C CYS A 30 -10.01 2.36 -1.69
N HIS A 31 -11.23 2.88 -1.78
CA HIS A 31 -11.58 4.27 -1.51
C HIS A 31 -13.05 4.35 -1.08
N ASP A 32 -13.49 5.52 -0.59
CA ASP A 32 -14.84 5.70 -0.03
C ASP A 32 -15.99 5.47 -1.03
N ASP A 33 -15.74 5.65 -2.32
CA ASP A 33 -16.75 5.42 -3.36
C ASP A 33 -16.78 3.98 -3.87
N LEU A 34 -15.92 3.09 -3.35
CA LEU A 34 -15.89 1.69 -3.77
C LEU A 34 -17.11 0.99 -3.19
N THR A 35 -17.94 0.40 -4.06
CA THR A 35 -19.12 -0.34 -3.64
C THR A 35 -18.92 -1.84 -3.71
N ALA A 36 -19.78 -2.60 -3.02
CA ALA A 36 -19.86 -4.05 -3.14
C ALA A 36 -20.07 -4.50 -4.60
N SER A 37 -20.87 -3.77 -5.38
CA SER A 37 -21.09 -4.10 -6.81
C SER A 37 -19.83 -3.88 -7.64
N ASP A 38 -18.96 -2.93 -7.31
CA ASP A 38 -17.70 -2.76 -8.03
C ASP A 38 -16.75 -3.94 -7.80
N LEU A 39 -16.74 -4.53 -6.60
CA LEU A 39 -15.95 -5.73 -6.29
C LEU A 39 -16.53 -7.00 -6.90
N ILE A 40 -17.84 -7.18 -6.80
CA ILE A 40 -18.54 -8.42 -7.19
C ILE A 40 -18.79 -8.44 -8.70
N GLY A 41 -19.33 -7.37 -9.26
CA GLY A 41 -19.79 -7.30 -10.64
C GLY A 41 -21.10 -6.54 -10.80
N ARG A 42 -21.37 -6.17 -12.04
CA ARG A 42 -22.57 -5.42 -12.43
C ARG A 42 -23.02 -5.81 -13.83
N PHE A 43 -24.28 -5.55 -14.09
CA PHE A 43 -24.80 -5.59 -15.45
C PHE A 43 -24.38 -4.33 -16.22
N LEU A 44 -23.87 -4.54 -17.43
CA LEU A 44 -23.60 -3.50 -18.40
C LEU A 44 -24.61 -3.59 -19.54
N ILE A 45 -24.99 -2.44 -20.08
CA ILE A 45 -25.81 -2.38 -21.29
C ILE A 45 -24.87 -2.36 -22.48
N HIS A 46 -24.99 -3.37 -23.35
CA HIS A 46 -24.25 -3.45 -24.59
C HIS A 46 -25.24 -3.54 -25.76
N HIS A 47 -25.35 -2.45 -26.52
CA HIS A 47 -26.38 -2.28 -27.54
C HIS A 47 -27.79 -2.52 -27.00
N ASN A 48 -28.44 -3.63 -27.39
CA ASN A 48 -29.78 -4.00 -26.96
C ASN A 48 -29.79 -5.08 -25.86
N ASP A 49 -28.62 -5.54 -25.41
CA ASP A 49 -28.50 -6.62 -24.43
C ASP A 49 -27.94 -6.14 -23.10
N THR A 50 -28.36 -6.81 -22.04
CA THR A 50 -27.81 -6.62 -20.70
C THR A 50 -26.85 -7.78 -20.41
N ILE A 51 -25.56 -7.48 -20.34
CA ILE A 51 -24.50 -8.47 -20.10
C ILE A 51 -23.98 -8.36 -18.68
N TRP A 52 -23.77 -9.50 -18.03
CA TRP A 52 -23.10 -9.52 -16.72
C TRP A 52 -21.59 -9.35 -16.92
N GLN A 53 -20.99 -8.46 -16.12
CA GLN A 53 -19.54 -8.32 -16.03
C GLN A 53 -19.11 -8.58 -14.58
N ASP A 54 -18.25 -9.58 -14.41
CA ASP A 54 -17.62 -9.86 -13.13
C ASP A 54 -16.74 -8.69 -12.69
N GLY A 55 -16.82 -8.38 -11.39
CA GLY A 55 -15.88 -7.47 -10.74
C GLY A 55 -14.54 -8.18 -10.46
N PRO A 56 -13.53 -7.43 -9.96
CA PRO A 56 -12.20 -7.96 -9.68
C PRO A 56 -12.21 -9.08 -8.64
N LEU A 57 -13.10 -9.03 -7.63
CA LEU A 57 -13.18 -10.07 -6.61
C LEU A 57 -13.78 -11.37 -7.17
N ALA A 58 -14.87 -11.27 -7.94
CA ALA A 58 -15.48 -12.42 -8.60
C ALA A 58 -14.52 -13.05 -9.63
N THR A 59 -13.86 -12.20 -10.44
CA THR A 59 -12.85 -12.64 -11.41
C THR A 59 -11.71 -13.39 -10.72
N ALA A 60 -11.17 -12.84 -9.62
CA ALA A 60 -10.10 -13.51 -8.88
C ALA A 60 -10.56 -14.85 -8.28
N ALA A 61 -11.77 -14.90 -7.73
CA ALA A 61 -12.34 -16.11 -7.15
C ALA A 61 -12.52 -17.20 -8.21
N ARG A 62 -12.97 -16.86 -9.43
CA ARG A 62 -13.10 -17.84 -10.53
C ARG A 62 -11.75 -18.34 -11.06
N LEU A 63 -10.78 -17.44 -11.22
CA LEU A 63 -9.49 -17.78 -11.83
C LEU A 63 -8.51 -18.43 -10.85
N GLY A 64 -8.82 -18.48 -9.55
CA GLY A 64 -7.87 -18.94 -8.54
C GLY A 64 -6.71 -17.95 -8.35
N ALA A 65 -6.96 -16.66 -8.60
CA ALA A 65 -5.95 -15.60 -8.54
C ALA A 65 -5.75 -15.06 -7.11
N ILE A 66 -4.69 -14.27 -6.92
CA ILE A 66 -4.53 -13.43 -5.74
C ILE A 66 -5.37 -12.17 -5.95
N CYS A 67 -6.37 -11.95 -5.09
CA CYS A 67 -7.10 -10.68 -5.00
C CYS A 67 -6.48 -9.84 -3.89
N TYR A 68 -5.91 -8.71 -4.25
CA TYR A 68 -5.28 -7.78 -3.32
C TYR A 68 -6.09 -6.50 -3.18
N LEU A 69 -6.66 -6.27 -2.00
CA LEU A 69 -7.36 -5.03 -1.66
C LEU A 69 -6.40 -4.10 -0.92
N ASP A 70 -5.90 -3.10 -1.63
CA ASP A 70 -5.00 -2.10 -1.07
C ASP A 70 -5.80 -1.03 -0.33
N GLU A 71 -5.35 -0.68 0.87
CA GLU A 71 -6.01 0.28 1.77
C GLU A 71 -7.48 -0.08 2.06
N VAL A 72 -7.76 -1.35 2.36
CA VAL A 72 -9.13 -1.92 2.51
C VAL A 72 -10.04 -1.19 3.50
N VAL A 73 -9.45 -0.48 4.45
CA VAL A 73 -10.10 0.34 5.48
C VAL A 73 -10.65 1.67 4.95
N GLU A 74 -10.22 2.12 3.76
CA GLU A 74 -10.82 3.26 3.06
C GLU A 74 -12.10 2.87 2.33
N ALA A 75 -12.34 1.58 2.09
CA ALA A 75 -13.62 1.13 1.58
C ALA A 75 -14.71 1.19 2.67
N ARG A 76 -15.94 1.42 2.24
CA ARG A 76 -17.10 1.39 3.13
C ARG A 76 -17.27 0.02 3.78
N GLN A 77 -17.81 0.01 4.99
CA GLN A 77 -17.93 -1.22 5.79
C GLN A 77 -18.80 -2.29 5.13
N ASP A 78 -19.87 -1.90 4.44
CA ASP A 78 -20.75 -2.79 3.67
C ASP A 78 -19.98 -3.49 2.54
N THR A 79 -19.06 -2.79 1.89
CA THR A 79 -18.19 -3.32 0.85
C THR A 79 -17.19 -4.34 1.40
N VAL A 80 -16.63 -4.09 2.59
CA VAL A 80 -15.70 -5.01 3.26
C VAL A 80 -16.40 -6.29 3.75
N VAL A 81 -17.69 -6.24 4.10
CA VAL A 81 -18.45 -7.41 4.57
C VAL A 81 -18.58 -8.49 3.49
N VAL A 82 -18.58 -8.13 2.21
CA VAL A 82 -18.61 -9.08 1.07
C VAL A 82 -17.50 -10.11 1.17
N LEU A 83 -16.34 -9.72 1.70
CA LEU A 83 -15.16 -10.57 1.84
C LEU A 83 -15.38 -11.74 2.81
N HIS A 84 -16.35 -11.63 3.74
CA HIS A 84 -16.57 -12.63 4.78
C HIS A 84 -16.91 -13.99 4.19
N SER A 85 -17.68 -14.00 3.11
CA SER A 85 -18.10 -15.20 2.38
C SER A 85 -16.92 -16.00 1.80
N LEU A 86 -15.85 -15.30 1.39
CA LEU A 86 -14.63 -15.86 0.81
C LEU A 86 -13.55 -16.23 1.85
N THR A 87 -13.72 -15.78 3.09
CA THR A 87 -12.85 -16.11 4.23
C THR A 87 -13.39 -17.23 5.13
N ASP A 88 -14.65 -17.62 4.91
CA ASP A 88 -15.28 -18.76 5.58
C ASP A 88 -14.76 -20.10 4.99
N TYR A 89 -14.98 -21.22 5.70
CA TYR A 89 -14.55 -22.55 5.25
C TYR A 89 -15.13 -22.93 3.88
N ARG A 90 -16.33 -22.44 3.54
CA ARG A 90 -16.99 -22.73 2.25
C ARG A 90 -16.39 -21.98 1.07
N ARG A 91 -15.77 -20.82 1.32
CA ARG A 91 -15.13 -19.96 0.30
C ARG A 91 -15.99 -19.73 -0.94
N THR A 92 -17.24 -19.31 -0.73
CA THR A 92 -18.22 -19.07 -1.82
C THR A 92 -18.58 -17.60 -1.92
N LEU A 93 -18.72 -17.07 -3.13
CA LEU A 93 -19.20 -15.72 -3.40
C LEU A 93 -20.56 -15.79 -4.10
N SER A 94 -21.60 -15.21 -3.48
CA SER A 94 -22.94 -15.14 -4.06
C SER A 94 -23.07 -13.94 -4.98
N LEU A 95 -23.46 -14.17 -6.23
CA LEU A 95 -23.82 -13.14 -7.20
C LEU A 95 -25.34 -12.96 -7.19
N GLU A 96 -25.87 -12.22 -6.22
CA GLU A 96 -27.32 -12.07 -6.03
C GLU A 96 -28.07 -11.60 -7.28
N LYS A 97 -27.43 -10.75 -8.09
CA LYS A 97 -28.01 -10.19 -9.33
C LYS A 97 -28.15 -11.22 -10.46
N THR A 98 -27.32 -12.26 -10.50
CA THR A 98 -27.41 -13.34 -11.50
C THR A 98 -27.98 -14.64 -10.94
N GLY A 99 -28.09 -14.73 -9.60
CA GLY A 99 -28.46 -15.97 -8.90
C GLY A 99 -27.34 -17.01 -8.88
N GLU A 100 -26.13 -16.67 -9.31
CA GLU A 100 -25.01 -17.59 -9.38
C GLU A 100 -24.25 -17.67 -8.05
N LEU A 101 -23.80 -18.87 -7.69
CA LEU A 101 -22.91 -19.09 -6.56
C LEU A 101 -21.52 -19.51 -7.05
N ILE A 102 -20.53 -18.62 -6.91
CA ILE A 102 -19.14 -18.92 -7.26
C ILE A 102 -18.49 -19.67 -6.12
N HIS A 103 -18.00 -20.87 -6.39
CA HIS A 103 -17.04 -21.54 -5.51
C HIS A 103 -15.63 -21.06 -5.87
N ALA A 104 -14.91 -20.49 -4.90
CA ALA A 104 -13.57 -19.99 -5.16
C ALA A 104 -12.66 -21.11 -5.64
N ALA A 105 -12.06 -20.93 -6.82
CA ALA A 105 -11.20 -21.92 -7.44
C ALA A 105 -9.96 -22.20 -6.58
N PRO A 106 -9.38 -23.41 -6.69
CA PRO A 106 -8.11 -23.73 -6.05
C PRO A 106 -7.04 -22.68 -6.40
N GLY A 107 -6.30 -22.24 -5.39
CA GLY A 107 -5.28 -21.20 -5.56
C GLY A 107 -5.77 -19.77 -5.30
N PHE A 108 -7.08 -19.52 -5.26
CA PHE A 108 -7.62 -18.21 -4.88
C PHE A 108 -7.01 -17.79 -3.53
N GLN A 109 -6.58 -16.54 -3.42
CA GLN A 109 -6.02 -15.99 -2.19
C GLN A 109 -6.49 -14.56 -2.02
N LEU A 110 -7.11 -14.28 -0.87
CA LEU A 110 -7.45 -12.91 -0.48
C LEU A 110 -6.29 -12.31 0.31
N VAL A 111 -5.82 -11.14 -0.11
CA VAL A 111 -4.82 -10.33 0.58
C VAL A 111 -5.41 -8.93 0.77
N VAL A 112 -5.18 -8.35 1.94
CA VAL A 112 -5.61 -6.98 2.26
C VAL A 112 -4.46 -6.24 2.92
N SER A 113 -4.33 -4.94 2.68
CA SER A 113 -3.39 -4.06 3.40
C SER A 113 -4.11 -2.89 4.04
N TYR A 114 -3.50 -2.37 5.11
CA TYR A 114 -3.84 -1.05 5.64
C TYR A 114 -2.67 -0.42 6.40
N ASN A 115 -2.77 0.88 6.64
CA ASN A 115 -1.79 1.68 7.35
C ASN A 115 -2.31 2.04 8.75
N PRO A 116 -1.89 1.35 9.83
CA PRO A 116 -2.35 1.66 11.18
C PRO A 116 -1.95 3.08 11.59
N GLY A 117 -2.88 3.84 12.18
CA GLY A 117 -2.61 5.19 12.70
C GLY A 117 -2.48 6.30 11.66
N TYR A 118 -2.55 6.00 10.35
CA TYR A 118 -2.69 6.99 9.27
C TYR A 118 -4.10 7.58 9.20
N GLN A 119 -5.08 6.84 9.73
CA GLN A 119 -6.48 7.11 9.49
C GLN A 119 -7.09 7.94 10.63
N ARG A 120 -8.04 8.81 10.27
CA ARG A 120 -8.94 9.44 11.25
C ARG A 120 -9.51 8.32 12.13
N MET A 121 -9.52 8.50 13.45
CA MET A 121 -9.95 7.56 14.52
C MET A 121 -11.27 6.79 14.29
N LEU A 122 -12.02 7.09 13.21
CA LEU A 122 -13.35 6.58 12.89
C LEU A 122 -13.37 5.44 11.85
N LYS A 123 -12.27 5.18 11.12
CA LYS A 123 -12.23 4.16 10.04
C LYS A 123 -11.29 3.01 10.33
N ASP A 124 -11.48 2.34 11.46
CA ASP A 124 -10.76 1.11 11.76
C ASP A 124 -11.48 -0.13 11.21
N MET A 125 -10.70 -1.17 10.89
CA MET A 125 -11.25 -2.46 10.52
C MET A 125 -11.92 -3.13 11.74
N LYS A 126 -13.19 -3.52 11.60
CA LYS A 126 -13.94 -4.21 12.66
C LYS A 126 -13.21 -5.48 13.13
N PRO A 127 -13.23 -5.80 14.44
CA PRO A 127 -12.60 -7.03 14.97
C PRO A 127 -13.05 -8.31 14.25
N SER A 128 -14.33 -8.40 13.89
CA SER A 128 -14.90 -9.54 13.16
C SER A 128 -14.31 -9.75 11.76
N THR A 129 -13.79 -8.69 11.13
CA THR A 129 -13.08 -8.78 9.85
C THR A 129 -11.62 -9.14 10.09
N ARG A 130 -10.97 -8.50 11.08
CA ARG A 130 -9.56 -8.76 11.41
C ARG A 130 -9.28 -10.22 11.79
N GLN A 131 -10.17 -10.83 12.57
CA GLN A 131 -10.04 -12.21 13.04
C GLN A 131 -10.16 -13.26 11.92
N ARG A 132 -10.47 -12.86 10.68
CA ARG A 132 -10.53 -13.73 9.50
C ARG A 132 -9.20 -13.80 8.74
N PHE A 133 -8.18 -13.04 9.17
CA PHE A 133 -6.90 -12.96 8.47
C PHE A 133 -5.72 -13.32 9.36
N VAL A 134 -4.76 -14.03 8.78
CA VAL A 134 -3.38 -14.03 9.28
C VAL A 134 -2.74 -12.67 8.97
N ALA A 135 -1.97 -12.15 9.91
CA ALA A 135 -1.36 -10.82 9.83
C ALA A 135 0.16 -10.90 9.66
N LEU A 136 0.71 -10.01 8.83
CA LEU A 136 2.13 -9.68 8.77
C LEU A 136 2.30 -8.20 9.04
N ASP A 137 3.20 -7.88 9.97
CA ASP A 137 3.58 -6.51 10.31
C ASP A 137 4.81 -6.10 9.51
N PHE A 138 4.70 -4.97 8.83
CA PHE A 138 5.73 -4.31 8.07
C PHE A 138 6.08 -3.02 8.79
N ASP A 139 7.36 -2.69 8.75
CA ASP A 139 7.89 -1.39 9.13
C ASP A 139 8.91 -0.95 8.07
N PHE A 140 9.51 0.21 8.24
CA PHE A 140 10.66 0.59 7.43
C PHE A 140 11.79 -0.44 7.59
N PRO A 141 12.52 -0.78 6.51
CA PRO A 141 13.57 -1.79 6.60
C PRO A 141 14.69 -1.38 7.57
N PRO A 142 15.46 -2.33 8.10
CA PRO A 142 16.73 -2.04 8.78
C PRO A 142 17.64 -1.21 7.87
N ARG A 143 18.51 -0.38 8.47
CA ARG A 143 19.37 0.58 7.76
C ARG A 143 20.12 -0.06 6.59
N GLU A 144 20.73 -1.21 6.82
CA GLU A 144 21.54 -1.92 5.83
C GLU A 144 20.69 -2.32 4.61
N ARG A 145 19.47 -2.82 4.86
CA ARG A 145 18.53 -3.20 3.79
C ARG A 145 17.95 -2.00 3.08
N GLU A 146 17.67 -0.91 3.80
CA GLU A 146 17.16 0.30 3.17
C GLU A 146 18.22 0.95 2.25
N ILE A 147 19.50 0.90 2.64
CA ILE A 147 20.62 1.33 1.79
C ILE A 147 20.67 0.50 0.50
N GLU A 148 20.60 -0.83 0.60
CA GLU A 148 20.56 -1.72 -0.57
C GLU A 148 19.39 -1.38 -1.50
N ILE A 149 18.21 -1.11 -0.94
CA ILE A 149 17.02 -0.71 -1.70
C ILE A 149 17.26 0.61 -2.42
N LEU A 150 17.83 1.61 -1.76
CA LEU A 150 18.11 2.92 -2.37
C LEU A 150 19.16 2.82 -3.47
N MET A 151 20.21 2.02 -3.27
CA MET A 151 21.24 1.78 -4.28
C MET A 151 20.62 1.14 -5.53
N HIS A 152 19.77 0.12 -5.35
CA HIS A 152 19.12 -0.58 -6.45
C HIS A 152 18.05 0.26 -7.16
N GLU A 153 17.10 0.81 -6.41
CA GLU A 153 15.92 1.51 -6.98
C GLU A 153 16.19 2.96 -7.35
N GLY A 154 17.14 3.59 -6.65
CA GLY A 154 17.56 4.97 -6.86
C GLY A 154 18.77 5.10 -7.80
N ALA A 155 19.49 4.00 -8.06
CA ALA A 155 20.71 3.97 -8.86
C ALA A 155 21.78 4.98 -8.38
N ILE A 156 21.94 5.09 -7.06
CA ILE A 156 22.93 5.95 -6.41
C ILE A 156 24.02 5.13 -5.71
N ASP A 157 25.17 5.75 -5.43
CA ASP A 157 26.26 5.09 -4.73
C ASP A 157 25.94 4.83 -3.24
N SER A 158 26.70 3.93 -2.64
CA SER A 158 26.52 3.51 -1.24
C SER A 158 26.70 4.66 -0.24
N GLY A 159 27.56 5.65 -0.53
CA GLY A 159 27.78 6.80 0.35
C GLY A 159 26.55 7.68 0.40
N THR A 160 26.03 8.07 -0.77
CA THR A 160 24.79 8.86 -0.88
C THR A 160 23.60 8.11 -0.25
N ALA A 161 23.46 6.81 -0.52
CA ALA A 161 22.38 6.00 0.04
C ALA A 161 22.46 5.92 1.58
N SER A 162 23.64 5.70 2.14
CA SER A 162 23.87 5.66 3.59
C SER A 162 23.50 6.99 4.27
N THR A 163 23.87 8.12 3.66
CA THR A 163 23.53 9.43 4.21
C THR A 163 22.03 9.72 4.15
N LEU A 164 21.36 9.38 3.04
CA LEU A 164 19.90 9.53 2.93
C LEU A 164 19.15 8.68 3.95
N VAL A 165 19.55 7.42 4.15
CA VAL A 165 18.94 6.54 5.16
C VAL A 165 19.21 7.08 6.57
N SER A 166 20.42 7.55 6.85
CA SER A 166 20.75 8.15 8.15
C SER A 166 19.90 9.38 8.45
N LEU A 167 19.72 10.26 7.46
CA LEU A 167 18.82 11.41 7.54
C LEU A 167 17.37 10.95 7.79
N ALA A 168 16.89 9.95 7.05
CA ALA A 168 15.53 9.42 7.21
C ALA A 168 15.27 8.89 8.62
N HIS A 169 16.23 8.16 9.20
CA HIS A 169 16.13 7.66 10.56
C HIS A 169 16.10 8.79 11.60
N SER A 170 16.91 9.83 11.42
CA SER A 170 16.86 11.03 12.25
C SER A 170 15.49 11.71 12.17
N LEU A 171 14.94 11.85 10.95
CA LEU A 171 13.62 12.43 10.73
C LEU A 171 12.48 11.55 11.30
N ARG A 172 12.57 10.23 11.17
CA ARG A 172 11.61 9.28 11.76
C ARG A 172 11.53 9.42 13.29
N SER A 173 12.64 9.75 13.95
CA SER A 173 12.66 10.00 15.39
C SER A 173 11.94 11.29 15.81
N LEU A 174 11.65 12.20 14.87
CA LEU A 174 10.89 13.43 15.12
C LEU A 174 9.38 13.23 15.05
N LYS A 175 8.89 12.04 14.73
CA LYS A 175 7.44 11.74 14.67
C LYS A 175 6.72 12.12 15.96
N ASP A 176 7.33 11.83 17.11
CA ASP A 176 6.77 12.15 18.43
C ASP A 176 6.82 13.65 18.77
N ARG A 177 7.45 14.47 17.91
CA ARG A 177 7.67 15.91 18.10
C ARG A 177 6.84 16.78 17.16
N GLY A 178 5.76 16.25 16.58
CA GLY A 178 4.80 16.99 15.77
C GLY A 178 4.91 16.76 14.26
N LEU A 179 5.81 15.88 13.80
CA LEU A 179 5.84 15.47 12.40
C LEU A 179 4.66 14.51 12.13
N ALA A 180 3.74 14.94 11.26
CA ALA A 180 2.54 14.17 10.94
C ALA A 180 2.87 12.77 10.40
N GLU A 181 3.88 12.70 9.52
CA GLU A 181 4.30 11.46 8.88
C GLU A 181 5.82 11.34 8.85
N ALA A 182 6.30 10.11 9.07
CA ALA A 182 7.73 9.83 8.97
C ALA A 182 8.12 9.56 7.51
N PRO A 183 9.34 9.92 7.08
CA PRO A 183 9.77 9.70 5.69
C PRO A 183 9.74 8.22 5.32
N SER A 184 8.94 7.92 4.30
CA SER A 184 8.83 6.57 3.75
C SER A 184 10.01 6.20 2.86
N THR A 185 10.27 4.90 2.72
CA THR A 185 11.25 4.40 1.76
C THR A 185 10.91 4.83 0.32
N ARG A 186 9.62 5.01 -0.01
CA ARG A 186 9.19 5.58 -1.29
C ARG A 186 9.74 7.00 -1.52
N LEU A 187 9.66 7.88 -0.52
CA LEU A 187 10.20 9.24 -0.61
C LEU A 187 11.73 9.22 -0.75
N LEU A 188 12.40 8.31 -0.05
CA LEU A 188 13.85 8.13 -0.19
C LEU A 188 14.25 7.69 -1.60
N VAL A 189 13.52 6.72 -2.18
CA VAL A 189 13.76 6.28 -3.56
C VAL A 189 13.51 7.41 -4.55
N ALA A 190 12.44 8.20 -4.38
CA ALA A 190 12.18 9.36 -5.22
C ALA A 190 13.32 10.40 -5.13
N THR A 191 13.80 10.67 -3.92
CA THR A 191 14.93 11.57 -3.66
C THR A 191 16.22 11.06 -4.29
N ALA A 192 16.52 9.78 -4.14
CA ALA A 192 17.67 9.13 -4.76
C ALA A 192 17.63 9.25 -6.30
N ARG A 193 16.46 9.05 -6.91
CA ARG A 193 16.26 9.22 -8.36
C ARG A 193 16.48 10.66 -8.83
N LEU A 194 16.09 11.65 -8.03
CA LEU A 194 16.39 13.06 -8.34
C LEU A 194 17.91 13.30 -8.34
N ILE A 195 18.63 12.77 -7.37
CA ILE A 195 20.10 12.89 -7.28
C ILE A 195 20.76 12.21 -8.48
N ASN A 196 20.36 10.97 -8.79
CA ASN A 196 20.86 10.26 -9.98
C ASN A 196 20.53 11.01 -11.29
N GLY A 197 19.39 11.70 -11.34
CA GLY A 197 19.02 12.58 -12.45
C GLY A 197 19.80 13.90 -12.53
N GLY A 198 20.79 14.13 -11.66
CA GLY A 198 21.65 15.31 -11.65
C GLY A 198 21.11 16.50 -10.85
N VAL A 199 20.01 16.34 -10.11
CA VAL A 199 19.53 17.40 -9.21
C VAL A 199 20.52 17.56 -8.06
N PRO A 200 21.00 18.79 -7.76
CA PRO A 200 21.91 19.02 -6.65
C PRO A 200 21.36 18.45 -5.35
N LEU A 201 22.21 17.76 -4.60
CA LEU A 201 21.81 16.94 -3.47
C LEU A 201 20.89 17.66 -2.49
N ARG A 202 21.26 18.88 -2.06
CA ARG A 202 20.45 19.66 -1.09
C ARG A 202 19.06 19.98 -1.64
N ARG A 203 18.96 20.27 -2.94
CA ARG A 203 17.70 20.54 -3.61
C ARG A 203 16.86 19.27 -3.74
N ALA A 204 17.49 18.12 -4.05
CA ALA A 204 16.81 16.84 -4.11
C ALA A 204 16.23 16.46 -2.75
N CYS A 205 17.00 16.59 -1.66
CA CYS A 205 16.52 16.36 -0.29
C CYS A 205 15.37 17.30 0.09
N TYR A 206 15.46 18.59 -0.27
CA TYR A 206 14.37 19.52 0.02
C TYR A 206 13.07 19.14 -0.69
N VAL A 207 13.13 18.88 -2.00
CA VAL A 207 11.93 18.57 -2.80
C VAL A 207 11.39 17.17 -2.52
N GLY A 208 12.26 16.19 -2.32
CA GLY A 208 11.87 14.79 -2.18
C GLY A 208 11.64 14.31 -0.74
N LEU A 209 12.22 14.98 0.26
CA LEU A 209 12.04 14.63 1.67
C LEU A 209 11.39 15.74 2.49
N VAL A 210 11.86 16.99 2.40
CA VAL A 210 11.40 18.03 3.34
C VAL A 210 10.00 18.55 2.99
N ALA A 211 9.84 19.06 1.76
CA ALA A 211 8.59 19.69 1.32
C ALA A 211 7.36 18.77 1.38
N PRO A 212 7.46 17.45 1.09
CA PRO A 212 6.30 16.56 1.21
C PRO A 212 5.87 16.24 2.65
N LEU A 213 6.73 16.47 3.65
CA LEU A 213 6.47 16.04 5.03
C LEU A 213 5.81 17.11 5.91
N SER A 214 5.94 18.39 5.55
CA SER A 214 5.35 19.48 6.34
C SER A 214 5.29 20.79 5.55
N ASP A 215 4.21 21.54 5.78
CA ASP A 215 4.06 22.94 5.39
C ASP A 215 4.37 23.93 6.55
N ASP A 216 4.70 23.42 7.74
CA ASP A 216 5.04 24.26 8.89
C ASP A 216 6.49 24.77 8.77
N ASP A 217 6.65 26.10 8.73
CA ASP A 217 7.95 26.75 8.50
C ASP A 217 9.01 26.37 9.55
N SER A 218 8.60 26.15 10.80
CA SER A 218 9.52 25.77 11.89
C SER A 218 10.05 24.34 11.69
N LEU A 219 9.15 23.38 11.44
CA LEU A 219 9.52 22.00 11.13
C LEU A 219 10.33 21.91 9.84
N VAL A 220 9.95 22.65 8.79
CA VAL A 220 10.70 22.72 7.53
C VAL A 220 12.11 23.28 7.77
N GLY A 221 12.25 24.32 8.59
CA GLY A 221 13.55 24.87 9.00
C GLY A 221 14.42 23.81 9.68
N ALA A 222 13.88 23.14 10.71
CA ALA A 222 14.60 22.08 11.43
C ALA A 222 15.02 20.92 10.52
N MET A 223 14.16 20.48 9.60
CA MET A 223 14.48 19.44 8.63
C MET A 223 15.57 19.89 7.64
N ARG A 224 15.55 21.16 7.20
CA ARG A 224 16.62 21.73 6.36
C ARG A 224 17.97 21.76 7.07
N ASP A 225 17.99 22.10 8.36
CA ASP A 225 19.21 22.07 9.16
C ASP A 225 19.78 20.65 9.27
N LEU A 226 18.92 19.65 9.48
CA LEU A 226 19.32 18.23 9.46
C LEU A 226 19.89 17.81 8.11
N VAL A 227 19.31 18.26 7.00
CA VAL A 227 19.86 18.02 5.66
C VAL A 227 21.25 18.65 5.57
N ASN A 228 21.42 19.91 5.98
CA ASN A 228 22.70 20.60 5.89
C ASN A 228 23.79 19.92 6.73
N LEU A 229 23.45 19.42 7.93
CA LEU A 229 24.37 18.68 8.79
C LEU A 229 24.77 17.31 8.23
N SER A 230 23.87 16.67 7.47
CA SER A 230 24.12 15.33 6.92
C SER A 230 25.09 15.35 5.73
N PHE A 231 25.22 16.49 5.06
CA PHE A 231 26.03 16.66 3.84
C PHE A 231 27.03 17.82 3.98
N ALA A 232 27.53 18.03 5.19
CA ALA A 232 28.61 18.97 5.53
C ALA A 232 29.99 18.38 5.25
#